data_AF-A0A6B3GGP6-F1
#
_entry.id   AF-A0A6B3GGP6-F1
#
_cell.length_a   1.000
_cell.length_b   1.000
_cell.length_c   1.000
_cell.angle_alpha   90.00
_cell.angle_beta   90.00
_cell.angle_gamma   90.00
#
_symmetry.space_group_name_H-M   'P 1'
#
loop_
_entity.id
_entity.type
_entity.pdbx_description
1 polymer ?
#
loop_
_entity_poly.entity_id
_entity_poly.type
_entity_poly.pdbx_seq_one_letter_code
_entity_poly.pdbx_strand_id
1 'polypeptide(L)'
;RGIGHAALDVLRAEPRADPDRIAAVGYGTGGAVGLELGRDGVDLRAIGTANATTAGRPGEAANIRCPVWAGVGSEDPIMPPEQRKAFVDEMQAAGVDWRLTVYGGALHAFHHPTV
;
A
#
# COMPACT_ATOMS: atom_id res chain seq x y z
N ARG A 1 -0.33 11.73 5.30
CA ARG A 1 1.12 11.47 5.39
C ARG A 1 1.67 11.60 6.81
N GLY A 2 1.38 12.68 7.56
CA GLY A 2 1.93 12.88 8.93
C GLY A 2 1.78 11.69 9.88
N ILE A 3 0.64 10.99 9.89
CA ILE A 3 0.46 9.79 10.73
C ILE A 3 1.41 8.64 10.38
N GLY A 4 1.78 8.50 9.10
CA GLY A 4 2.72 7.47 8.65
C GLY A 4 4.15 7.79 9.07
N HIS A 5 4.57 9.05 8.96
CA HIS A 5 5.88 9.50 9.44
C HIS A 5 6.01 9.35 10.95
N ALA A 6 4.98 9.73 11.71
CA ALA A 6 4.98 9.53 13.16
C ALA A 6 5.12 8.05 13.55
N ALA A 7 4.43 7.13 12.86
CA ALA A 7 4.58 5.69 13.07
C ALA A 7 5.99 5.19 12.70
N LEU A 8 6.55 5.70 11.60
CA LEU A 8 7.91 5.37 11.16
C LEU A 8 8.97 5.85 12.15
N ASP A 9 8.81 7.03 12.73
CA ASP A 9 9.71 7.59 13.74
C ASP A 9 9.70 6.73 15.01
N VAL A 10 8.52 6.28 15.45
CA VAL A 10 8.40 5.34 16.57
C VAL A 10 9.10 4.02 16.27
N LEU A 11 8.92 3.45 15.06
CA LEU A 11 9.59 2.22 14.65
C LEU A 11 11.11 2.39 14.61
N ARG A 12 11.60 3.50 14.06
CA ARG A 12 13.05 3.79 13.96
C ARG A 12 13.72 4.00 15.32
N ALA A 13 12.95 4.39 16.34
CA ALA A 13 13.44 4.55 17.70
C ALA A 13 13.55 3.21 18.46
N GLU A 14 12.95 2.12 17.97
CA GLU A 14 13.03 0.79 18.58
C GLU A 14 14.41 0.16 18.33
N PRO A 15 15.20 -0.18 19.38
CA PRO A 15 16.55 -0.72 19.21
C PRO A 15 16.65 -2.02 18.40
N ARG A 16 15.56 -2.78 18.30
CA ARG A 16 15.49 -4.01 17.50
C ARG A 16 15.22 -3.75 16.01
N ALA A 17 14.88 -2.52 15.62
CA ALA A 17 14.64 -2.17 14.23
C ALA A 17 15.94 -1.88 13.49
N ASP A 18 16.06 -2.44 12.29
CA ASP A 18 17.11 -2.07 11.34
C ASP A 18 16.56 -0.94 10.43
N PRO A 19 17.11 0.29 10.52
CA PRO A 19 16.59 1.44 9.79
C PRO A 19 16.68 1.30 8.27
N ASP A 20 17.58 0.45 7.77
CA ASP A 20 17.77 0.19 6.33
C ASP A 20 16.89 -0.96 5.82
N ARG A 21 16.13 -1.61 6.71
CA ARG A 21 15.31 -2.79 6.40
C ARG A 21 13.84 -2.64 6.84
N ILE A 22 13.27 -1.47 6.60
CA ILE A 22 11.88 -1.18 6.95
C ILE A 22 10.94 -1.47 5.77
N ALA A 23 9.80 -2.09 6.04
CA ALA A 23 8.71 -2.26 5.06
C ALA A 23 7.38 -1.81 5.68
N ALA A 24 6.42 -1.41 4.84
CA ALA A 24 5.08 -1.05 5.28
C ALA A 24 4.09 -2.13 4.84
N VAL A 25 3.32 -2.66 5.78
CA VAL A 25 2.18 -3.54 5.50
C VAL A 25 0.95 -3.01 6.19
N GLY A 26 -0.17 -2.92 5.49
CA GLY A 26 -1.39 -2.38 6.07
C GLY A 26 -2.67 -2.85 5.41
N TYR A 27 -3.76 -2.67 6.16
CA TYR A 27 -5.11 -3.07 5.79
C TYR A 27 -5.99 -1.82 5.66
N GLY A 28 -6.76 -1.72 4.57
CA GLY A 28 -7.62 -0.56 4.30
C GLY A 28 -6.86 0.76 4.41
N THR A 29 -7.26 1.62 5.35
CA THR A 29 -6.57 2.90 5.62
C THR A 29 -5.08 2.73 5.94
N GLY A 30 -4.67 1.68 6.65
CA GLY A 30 -3.26 1.40 6.93
C GLY A 30 -2.47 1.11 5.66
N GLY A 31 -3.06 0.39 4.70
CA GLY A 31 -2.46 0.14 3.40
C GLY A 31 -2.30 1.43 2.59
N ALA A 32 -3.31 2.31 2.63
CA ALA A 32 -3.24 3.63 2.02
C ALA A 32 -2.14 4.50 2.64
N VAL A 33 -1.94 4.46 3.95
CA VAL A 33 -0.83 5.16 4.63
C VAL A 33 0.53 4.65 4.15
N GLY A 34 0.70 3.33 4.00
CA GLY A 34 1.93 2.74 3.45
C GLY A 34 2.24 3.22 2.03
N LEU A 35 1.23 3.22 1.15
CA LEU A 35 1.36 3.78 -0.21
C LEU A 35 1.72 5.26 -0.18
N GLU A 36 1.09 6.04 0.70
CA GLU A 36 1.37 7.47 0.83
C GLU A 36 2.79 7.76 1.35
N LEU A 37 3.38 6.89 2.18
CA LEU A 37 4.78 7.01 2.57
C LEU A 37 5.72 6.74 1.40
N GLY A 38 5.44 5.72 0.60
CA GLY A 38 6.19 5.46 -0.64
C GLY A 38 6.11 6.64 -1.62
N ARG A 39 4.92 7.20 -1.82
CA ARG A 39 4.71 8.41 -2.66
C ARG A 39 5.41 9.66 -2.12
N ASP A 40 5.68 9.70 -0.82
CA ASP A 40 6.47 10.75 -0.19
C ASP A 40 7.99 10.53 -0.30
N GLY A 41 8.41 9.43 -0.94
CA GLY A 41 9.82 9.11 -1.16
C GLY A 41 10.52 8.46 0.03
N VAL A 42 9.77 7.94 1.00
CA VAL A 42 10.35 7.16 2.10
C VAL A 42 11.01 5.90 1.53
N ASP A 43 12.26 5.66 1.93
CA ASP A 43 13.03 4.49 1.52
C ASP A 43 12.55 3.22 2.25
N LEU A 44 11.51 2.60 1.71
CA LEU A 44 10.97 1.33 2.18
C LEU A 44 11.54 0.18 1.34
N ARG A 45 11.60 -1.02 1.92
CA ARG A 45 12.01 -2.25 1.21
C ARG A 45 10.87 -2.89 0.45
N ALA A 46 9.64 -2.70 0.92
CA ALA A 46 8.42 -3.17 0.27
C ALA A 46 7.20 -2.44 0.84
N ILE A 47 6.14 -2.36 0.03
CA ILE A 47 4.81 -1.94 0.47
C ILE A 47 3.82 -3.08 0.18
N GLY A 48 3.12 -3.55 1.21
CA GLY A 48 2.06 -4.54 1.12
C GLY A 48 0.72 -3.94 1.56
N THR A 49 -0.31 -4.07 0.75
CA THR A 49 -1.65 -3.58 1.10
C THR A 49 -2.71 -4.65 0.87
N ALA A 50 -3.60 -4.82 1.85
CA ALA A 50 -4.83 -5.56 1.70
C ALA A 50 -6.03 -4.59 1.76
N ASN A 51 -6.91 -4.68 0.77
CA ASN A 51 -8.07 -3.81 0.60
C ASN A 51 -7.72 -2.32 0.50
N ALA A 52 -6.56 -1.97 -0.09
CA ALA A 52 -6.24 -0.58 -0.45
C ALA A 52 -5.53 -0.48 -1.81
N THR A 53 -6.26 -0.01 -2.81
CA THR A 53 -5.75 0.32 -4.16
C THR A 53 -6.03 1.79 -4.49
N THR A 54 -5.86 2.69 -3.52
CA THR A 54 -6.03 4.13 -3.72
C THR A 54 -4.89 4.68 -4.56
N ALA A 55 -5.20 5.26 -5.71
CA ALA A 55 -4.26 6.04 -6.51
C ALA A 55 -3.90 7.36 -5.81
N GLY A 56 -2.67 7.83 -5.98
CA GLY A 56 -2.18 9.09 -5.42
C GLY A 56 -2.42 10.29 -6.34
N ARG A 57 -1.77 11.41 -6.02
CA ARG A 57 -1.75 12.55 -6.95
C ARG A 57 -0.84 12.23 -8.16
N PRO A 58 -1.13 12.78 -9.35
CA PRO A 58 -0.31 12.55 -10.53
C PRO A 58 1.18 12.80 -10.27
N GLY A 59 2.02 11.86 -10.70
CA GLY A 59 3.49 11.94 -10.60
C GLY A 59 4.09 11.50 -9.27
N GLU A 60 3.31 11.39 -8.19
CA GLU A 60 3.89 11.07 -6.88
C GLU A 60 4.36 9.62 -6.76
N ALA A 61 3.76 8.69 -7.51
CA ALA A 61 4.21 7.30 -7.54
C ALA A 61 5.64 7.14 -8.08
N ALA A 62 6.18 8.12 -8.82
CA ALA A 62 7.58 8.11 -9.26
C ALA A 62 8.57 8.18 -8.09
N ASN A 63 8.11 8.57 -6.90
CA ASN A 63 8.92 8.58 -5.68
C ASN A 63 8.98 7.20 -5.00
N ILE A 64 8.14 6.24 -5.39
CA ILE A 64 8.14 4.89 -4.82
C ILE A 64 9.36 4.14 -5.36
N ARG A 65 10.28 3.76 -4.46
CA ARG A 65 11.57 3.11 -4.81
C ARG A 65 11.60 1.62 -4.53
N CYS A 66 10.46 1.03 -4.18
CA CYS A 66 10.38 -0.36 -3.72
C CYS A 66 9.26 -1.14 -4.41
N PRO A 67 9.31 -2.49 -4.35
CA PRO A 67 8.20 -3.31 -4.81
C PRO A 67 6.91 -3.04 -4.04
N VAL A 68 5.79 -3.10 -4.75
CA VAL A 68 4.44 -2.92 -4.19
C VAL A 68 3.59 -4.16 -4.47
N TRP A 69 2.99 -4.72 -3.43
CA TRP A 69 1.93 -5.73 -3.56
C TRP A 69 0.61 -5.18 -3.04
N ALA A 70 -0.46 -5.38 -3.81
CA ALA A 70 -1.82 -5.05 -3.42
C ALA A 70 -2.75 -6.26 -3.56
N GLY A 71 -3.50 -6.57 -2.52
CA GLY A 71 -4.53 -7.60 -2.47
C GLY A 71 -5.91 -6.99 -2.29
N VAL A 72 -6.90 -7.41 -3.09
CA VAL A 72 -8.26 -6.85 -3.04
C VAL A 72 -9.30 -7.91 -3.34
N GLY A 73 -10.46 -7.83 -2.70
CA GLY A 73 -11.58 -8.70 -3.01
C GLY A 73 -12.25 -8.34 -4.33
N SER A 74 -12.68 -9.33 -5.12
CA SER A 74 -13.39 -9.06 -6.37
C SER A 74 -14.72 -8.35 -6.15
N GLU A 75 -15.36 -8.61 -5.01
CA GLU A 75 -16.66 -8.07 -4.60
C GLU A 75 -16.53 -6.93 -3.56
N ASP A 76 -15.31 -6.43 -3.33
CA ASP A 76 -15.08 -5.31 -2.42
C ASP A 76 -15.78 -4.03 -2.93
N PRO A 77 -16.84 -3.55 -2.25
CA PRO A 77 -17.59 -2.38 -2.71
C PRO A 77 -16.83 -1.06 -2.48
N ILE A 78 -15.76 -1.07 -1.67
CA ILE A 78 -14.94 0.09 -1.35
C ILE A 78 -13.79 0.23 -2.34
N MET A 79 -13.38 -0.87 -2.99
CA MET A 79 -12.29 -0.91 -3.97
C MET A 79 -12.79 -1.44 -5.33
N PRO A 80 -13.67 -0.68 -6.01
CA PRO A 80 -14.29 -1.10 -7.26
C PRO A 80 -13.27 -1.24 -8.40
N PRO A 81 -13.62 -1.93 -9.50
CA PRO A 81 -12.73 -2.16 -10.64
C PRO A 81 -12.02 -0.91 -11.16
N GLU A 82 -12.71 0.22 -11.20
CA GLU A 82 -12.20 1.50 -11.69
C GLU A 82 -11.05 2.02 -10.82
N GLN A 83 -11.19 1.88 -9.50
CA GLN A 83 -10.15 2.28 -8.55
C GLN A 83 -8.94 1.34 -8.63
N ARG A 84 -9.17 0.03 -8.81
CA ARG A 84 -8.09 -0.93 -9.07
C ARG A 84 -7.33 -0.59 -10.35
N LYS A 85 -8.06 -0.23 -11.41
CA LYS A 85 -7.46 0.20 -12.68
C LYS A 85 -6.63 1.47 -12.50
N ALA A 86 -7.15 2.49 -11.80
CA ALA A 86 -6.42 3.72 -11.56
C ALA A 86 -5.09 3.49 -10.81
N PHE A 87 -5.08 2.60 -9.82
CA PHE A 87 -3.85 2.19 -9.14
C PHE A 87 -2.87 1.50 -10.09
N VAL A 88 -3.34 0.56 -10.91
CA VAL A 88 -2.49 -0.15 -11.90
C VAL A 88 -1.89 0.85 -12.88
N ASP A 89 -2.69 1.75 -13.45
CA ASP A 89 -2.23 2.75 -14.40
C ASP A 89 -1.17 3.66 -13.77
N GLU A 90 -1.37 4.08 -12.51
CA GLU A 90 -0.40 4.90 -11.76
C GLU A 90 0.93 4.17 -11.54
N MET A 91 0.90 2.93 -11.01
CA MET A 91 2.11 2.14 -10.75
C MET A 91 2.87 1.83 -12.04
N GLN A 92 2.14 1.50 -13.11
CA GLN A 92 2.70 1.24 -14.44
C GLN A 92 3.37 2.49 -15.01
N ALA A 93 2.71 3.65 -14.95
CA ALA A 93 3.24 4.91 -15.47
C ALA A 93 4.49 5.36 -14.70
N ALA A 94 4.58 5.05 -13.41
CA ALA A 94 5.74 5.34 -12.58
C ALA A 94 6.89 4.32 -12.72
N GLY A 95 6.68 3.20 -13.42
CA GLY A 95 7.69 2.14 -13.58
C GLY A 95 8.01 1.37 -12.29
N VAL A 96 7.08 1.32 -11.34
CA VAL A 96 7.22 0.61 -10.07
C VAL A 96 7.14 -0.91 -10.30
N ASP A 97 7.93 -1.73 -9.59
CA ASP A 97 7.69 -3.19 -9.55
C ASP A 97 6.42 -3.45 -8.73
N TRP A 98 5.30 -3.74 -9.39
CA TRP A 98 4.01 -3.88 -8.73
C TRP A 98 3.35 -5.22 -9.03
N ARG A 99 2.52 -5.67 -8.07
CA ARG A 99 1.66 -6.84 -8.21
C ARG A 99 0.28 -6.53 -7.65
N LEU A 100 -0.76 -6.86 -8.40
CA LEU A 100 -2.15 -6.82 -7.94
C LEU A 100 -2.70 -8.25 -7.90
N THR A 101 -3.24 -8.65 -6.76
CA THR A 101 -3.94 -9.93 -6.57
C THR A 101 -5.42 -9.65 -6.28
N VAL A 102 -6.29 -10.20 -7.12
CA VAL A 102 -7.74 -10.12 -6.92
C VAL A 102 -8.24 -11.45 -6.36
N TYR A 103 -8.84 -11.42 -5.18
CA TYR A 103 -9.40 -12.57 -4.49
C TYR A 103 -10.88 -12.74 -4.89
N GLY A 104 -11.17 -13.78 -5.66
CA GLY A 104 -12.53 -14.06 -6.17
C GLY A 104 -13.53 -14.33 -5.04
N GLY A 105 -14.73 -13.74 -5.14
CA GLY A 105 -15.81 -13.84 -4.15
C GLY A 105 -15.55 -13.11 -2.83
N ALA A 106 -14.37 -12.50 -2.67
CA ALA A 106 -14.01 -11.85 -1.42
C ALA A 106 -14.58 -10.42 -1.35
N LEU A 107 -15.14 -10.07 -0.20
CA LEU A 107 -15.60 -8.72 0.13
C LEU A 107 -14.46 -7.87 0.70
N HIS A 108 -14.79 -6.64 1.09
CA HIS A 108 -13.91 -5.84 1.93
C HIS A 108 -13.56 -6.58 3.24
N ALA A 109 -12.34 -6.39 3.73
CA ALA A 109 -11.85 -7.03 4.94
C ALA A 109 -11.88 -8.58 4.94
N PHE A 110 -11.73 -9.22 3.77
CA PHE A 110 -11.70 -10.69 3.63
C PHE A 110 -10.62 -11.41 4.48
N HIS A 111 -9.64 -10.68 4.97
CA HIS A 111 -8.57 -11.19 5.84
C HIS A 111 -9.02 -11.31 7.31
N HIS A 112 -10.16 -10.72 7.67
CA HIS A 112 -10.72 -10.80 9.01
C HIS A 112 -11.64 -12.01 9.13
N PRO A 113 -11.45 -12.90 10.13
CA PRO A 113 -12.34 -14.04 10.33
C PRO A 113 -13.74 -13.56 10.71
N THR A 114 -14.76 -14.09 10.03
CA THR A 114 -16.17 -13.93 10.43
C THR A 114 -16.43 -14.89 11.58
N VAL A 115 -16.22 -14.42 12.81
CA VAL A 115 -16.72 -15.12 14.01
C VAL A 115 -18.25 -15.10 14.06
#